data_AF-A0A1I3MF55-F1
#
_entry.id   AF-A0A1I3MF55-F1
#
_cell.length_a   1.000
_cell.length_b   1.000
_cell.length_c   1.000
_cell.angle_alpha   90.00
_cell.angle_beta   90.00
_cell.angle_gamma   90.00
#
_symmetry.space_group_name_H-M   'P 1'
#
loop_
_entity.id
_entity.type
_entity.pdbx_description
1 polymer ?
#
loop_
_entity_poly.entity_id
_entity_poly.type
_entity_poly.pdbx_seq_one_letter_code
_entity_poly.pdbx_strand_id
1 'polypeptide(L)' 'MQKKTTLYYICILLGAVVAIYANANEKQNILLLVGGVAVLMFGIFNLQSGIPSKKEKETFVESELIEDEEE' A
#
# COMPACT_ATOMS: atom_id res chain seq x y z
N MET A 1 -5.30 -6.45 17.37
CA MET A 1 -5.00 -5.47 16.30
C MET A 1 -4.88 -6.22 14.97
N GLN A 2 -5.96 -6.28 14.19
CA GLN A 2 -6.07 -7.19 13.04
C GLN A 2 -5.30 -6.62 11.84
N LYS A 3 -4.08 -7.11 11.60
CA LYS A 3 -3.21 -6.67 10.50
C LYS A 3 -3.76 -7.20 9.16
N LYS A 4 -4.66 -6.44 8.52
CA LYS A 4 -5.26 -6.77 7.21
C LYS A 4 -4.34 -6.49 6.00
N THR A 5 -3.02 -6.54 6.18
CA THR A 5 -2.05 -6.31 5.09
C THR A 5 -1.48 -7.60 4.50
N THR A 6 -1.57 -8.73 5.22
CA THR A 6 -1.00 -10.02 4.81
C THR A 6 -1.53 -10.53 3.48
N LEU A 7 -2.82 -10.31 3.18
CA LEU A 7 -3.45 -10.74 1.94
C LEU A 7 -2.82 -10.07 0.70
N TYR A 8 -2.47 -8.79 0.80
CA TYR A 8 -1.83 -8.06 -0.31
C TYR A 8 -0.43 -8.58 -0.59
N TYR A 9 0.34 -8.89 0.46
CA TYR A 9 1.67 -9.50 0.29
C TYR A 9 1.60 -10.87 -0.40
N ILE A 10 0.60 -11.71 -0.06
CA ILE A 10 0.40 -13.01 -0.73
C ILE A 10 0.03 -12.82 -2.20
N CYS A 11 -0.82 -11.84 -2.53
CA CYS A 11 -1.15 -11.49 -3.92
C CYS A 11 0.08 -11.05 -4.73
N ILE A 12 0.94 -10.19 -4.15
CA ILE A 12 2.17 -9.72 -4.80
C ILE A 12 3.10 -10.91 -5.08
N LEU A 13 3.26 -11.81 -4.09
CA LEU A 13 4.13 -12.97 -4.19
C LEU A 13 3.64 -13.95 -5.28
N LEU A 14 2.33 -14.22 -5.32
CA LEU A 14 1.72 -15.03 -6.38
C LEU A 14 1.88 -14.40 -7.78
N GLY A 15 1.60 -13.10 -7.90
CA GLY A 15 1.74 -12.38 -9.17
C GLY A 15 3.19 -12.40 -9.69
N ALA A 16 4.18 -12.29 -8.80
CA ALA A 16 5.60 -12.39 -9.14
C ALA A 16 5.98 -13.78 -9.66
N VAL A 17 5.55 -14.84 -8.99
CA VAL A 17 5.81 -16.23 -9.45
C VAL A 17 5.19 -16.47 -10.83
N VAL A 18 3.94 -16.03 -11.04
CA VAL A 18 3.24 -16.18 -12.32
C VAL A 18 3.94 -15.39 -13.44
N ALA A 19 4.36 -14.15 -13.19
CA ALA A 19 5.05 -13.33 -14.19
C ALA A 19 6.40 -13.95 -14.58
N ILE A 20 7.17 -14.44 -13.59
CA ILE A 20 8.44 -15.13 -13.85
C ILE A 20 8.21 -16.41 -14.65
N TYR A 21 7.20 -17.21 -14.28
CA TYR A 21 6.87 -18.46 -14.99
C TYR A 21 6.41 -18.23 -16.43
N ALA A 22 5.61 -17.18 -16.65
CA ALA A 22 5.15 -16.78 -17.98
C ALA A 22 6.30 -16.32 -18.89
N ASN A 23 7.37 -15.77 -18.30
CA ASN A 23 8.55 -15.30 -19.01
C ASN A 23 9.63 -16.38 -19.21
N ALA A 24 9.67 -17.40 -18.35
CA ALA A 24 10.71 -18.43 -18.36
C ALA A 24 10.55 -19.49 -19.48
N ASN A 25 9.40 -19.55 -20.14
CA ASN A 25 9.15 -20.48 -21.24
C ASN A 25 9.60 -19.89 -22.59
N GLU A 26 10.18 -20.72 -23.47
CA GLU A 26 10.60 -20.31 -24.83
C GLU A 26 9.46 -19.71 -25.66
N LYS A 27 8.23 -20.20 -25.44
CA LYS A 27 7.00 -19.58 -25.93
C LYS A 27 6.44 -18.70 -24.83
N GLN A 28 6.91 -17.46 -24.80
CA GLN A 28 6.47 -16.44 -23.87
C GLN A 28 4.95 -16.25 -24.02
N ASN A 29 4.19 -16.67 -23.02
CA ASN A 29 2.74 -16.47 -23.03
C ASN A 29 2.46 -15.02 -22.63
N ILE A 30 2.53 -14.11 -23.60
CA ILE A 30 2.36 -12.65 -23.44
C ILE A 30 1.08 -12.31 -22.67
N LEU A 31 -0.02 -13.04 -22.92
CA LEU A 31 -1.28 -12.85 -22.20
C LEU A 31 -1.13 -13.10 -20.69
N LEU A 32 -0.40 -14.17 -20.34
CA LEU A 32 -0.14 -14.60 -18.96
C LEU A 32 0.88 -13.67 -18.29
N LEU A 33 1.86 -13.18 -19.05
CA LEU A 33 2.85 -12.22 -18.58
C LEU A 33 2.23 -10.86 -18.26
N VAL A 34 1.43 -10.30 -19.19
CA VAL A 34 0.71 -9.04 -18.99
C VAL A 34 -0.28 -9.19 -17.83
N GLY A 35 -1.00 -10.32 -17.75
CA GLY A 35 -1.88 -10.61 -16.61
C GLY A 35 -1.12 -10.65 -15.28
N GLY A 36 0.02 -11.34 -15.21
CA GLY A 36 0.85 -11.44 -14.01
C GLY A 36 1.37 -10.09 -13.54
N VAL A 37 1.88 -9.26 -14.46
CA VAL A 37 2.36 -7.90 -14.16
C VAL A 37 1.20 -6.98 -13.73
N ALA A 38 0.04 -7.07 -14.39
CA ALA A 38 -1.13 -6.28 -14.01
C ALA A 38 -1.63 -6.61 -12.59
N VAL A 39 -1.68 -7.90 -12.24
CA VAL A 39 -2.02 -8.36 -10.88
C VAL A 39 -0.97 -7.90 -9.87
N LEU A 40 0.31 -7.95 -10.22
CA LEU A 40 1.42 -7.42 -9.40
C LEU A 40 1.22 -5.93 -9.12
N MET A 41 1.02 -5.13 -10.17
CA MET A 41 0.77 -3.68 -10.07
C MET A 41 -0.44 -3.40 -9.19
N PHE A 42 -1.53 -4.14 -9.37
CA PHE A 42 -2.72 -3.99 -8.53
C PHE A 42 -2.45 -4.34 -7.06
N GLY A 43 -1.71 -5.42 -6.80
CA GLY A 43 -1.32 -5.84 -5.45
C GLY A 43 -0.48 -4.78 -4.72
N ILE A 44 0.51 -4.21 -5.43
CA ILE A 44 1.36 -3.14 -4.91
C ILE A 44 0.55 -1.87 -4.66
N PHE A 45 -0.30 -1.48 -5.61
CA PHE A 45 -1.15 -0.29 -5.50
C PHE A 45 -2.11 -0.37 -4.30
N ASN A 46 -2.71 -1.54 -4.08
CA ASN A 46 -3.59 -1.78 -2.92
C ASN A 46 -2.80 -1.77 -1.60
N LEU A 47 -1.60 -2.36 -1.59
CA LEU A 47 -0.73 -2.32 -0.41
C LEU A 47 -0.39 -0.88 -0.03
N GLN A 48 -0.04 -0.04 -1.01
CA GLN A 48 0.29 1.37 -0.79
C GLN A 48 -0.92 2.18 -0.31
N SER A 49 -2.12 1.93 -0.86
CA SER A 49 -3.35 2.64 -0.50
C SER A 49 -3.87 2.27 0.91
N GLY A 50 -3.55 1.07 1.40
CA GLY A 50 -3.94 0.59 2.73
C GLY A 50 -3.00 1.00 3.85
N ILE A 51 -1.84 1.60 3.56
CA ILE A 51 -0.95 2.17 4.58
C ILE A 51 -1.65 3.43 5.09
N PRO A 52 -2.17 3.44 6.33
CA PRO A 52 -2.77 4.65 6.88
C PRO A 52 -1.65 5.68 6.90
N SER A 53 -1.79 6.72 6.07
CA SER A 53 -0.97 7.93 6.18
C SER A 53 -0.98 8.27 7.66
N LYS A 54 0.21 8.26 8.26
CA LYS A 54 0.41 8.59 9.66
C LYS A 54 -0.18 10.00 9.79
N LYS A 55 -1.44 10.10 10.22
CA LYS A 55 -2.00 11.37 10.64
C LYS A 55 -1.10 11.73 11.81
N GLU A 56 -0.13 12.61 11.55
CA GLU A 56 0.52 13.34 12.61
C GLU A 56 -0.63 13.83 13.48
N LYS A 57 -0.61 13.40 14.73
CA LYS A 57 -1.50 13.96 15.74
C LYS A 57 -1.10 15.42 15.78
N GLU A 58 -1.81 16.25 15.04
CA GLU A 58 -1.85 17.70 15.21
C GLU A 58 -2.11 17.89 16.71
N THR A 59 -1.03 18.10 17.45
CA THR A 59 -1.10 18.45 18.87
C THR A 59 -1.52 19.89 18.84
N PHE A 60 -2.82 20.12 18.87
CA PHE A 60 -3.39 21.43 19.07
C PHE A 60 -2.90 21.92 20.44
N VAL A 61 -1.92 22.81 20.44
CA VAL A 61 -1.53 23.53 21.66
C VAL A 61 -2.58 24.60 21.83
N GLU A 62 -3.56 24.34 22.69
CA GLU A 62 -4.49 25.35 23.14
C GLU A 62 -3.69 26.45 23.82
N SER A 63 -3.60 27.62 23.19
CA SER A 63 -3.00 28.80 23.81
C SER A 63 -3.92 29.23 24.95
N GLU A 64 -3.41 29.22 26.18
CA GLU A 64 -4.11 29.79 27.33
C GLU A 64 -4.45 31.25 27.01
N LEU A 65 -5.72 31.62 27.22
CA LEU A 65 -6.17 33.00 27.14
C LEU A 65 -5.46 33.77 28.25
N ILE A 66 -4.63 34.74 27.87
CA ILE A 66 -4.08 35.71 28.81
C ILE A 66 -5.27 36.60 29.19
N GLU A 67 -5.75 36.46 30.43
CA GLU A 67 -6.66 37.43 31.02
C GLU A 67 -5.86 38.73 31.17
N ASP A 68 -6.14 39.70 30.32
CA ASP A 68 -5.65 41.06 30.48
C ASP A 68 -6.26 41.62 31.78
N GLU A 69 -5.52 41.50 32.88
CA GLU A 69 -5.71 42.35 34.07
C GLU A 69 -5.37 43.79 33.64
N GLU A 70 -6.37 44.51 33.12
CA GLU A 70 -6.32 45.96 33.03
C GLU A 70 -7.11 46.58 34.21
N GLU A 71 -6.34 47.38 34.95
CA GLU A 71 -6.56 48.11 36.20
C GLU A 71 -7.70 49.15 36.17
#